data_AF-A0A7H0HBD0-F1
#
_entry.id   AF-A0A7H0HBD0-F1
#
_cell.length_a   1.000
_cell.length_b   1.000
_cell.length_c   1.000
_cell.angle_alpha   90.00
_cell.angle_beta   90.00
_cell.angle_gamma   90.00
#
_symmetry.space_group_name_H-M   'P 1'
#
loop_
_entity.id
_entity.type
_entity.pdbx_description
1 polymer ?
#
loop_
_entity_poly.entity_id
_entity_poly.type
_entity_poly.pdbx_seq_one_letter_code
_entity_poly.pdbx_strand_id
1 'polypeptide(L)' 'MPLPPQNNPLIESDADLARVTEDLVNLLVQKGVILFTDLPPGAQAKLLARQQTRANMVNSLKLLGEDSEDGLI' A
#
# COMPACT_ATOMS: atom_id res chain seq x y z
N MET A 1 -14.79 -31.69 5.77
CA MET A 1 -13.47 -31.04 5.78
C MET A 1 -13.52 -29.90 4.77
N PRO A 2 -13.45 -28.63 5.19
CA PRO A 2 -13.35 -27.53 4.23
C PRO A 2 -12.00 -27.61 3.50
N LEU A 3 -12.02 -27.33 2.20
CA LEU A 3 -10.81 -27.25 1.39
C LEU A 3 -9.93 -26.10 1.91
N PRO A 4 -8.61 -26.26 2.01
CA PRO A 4 -7.73 -25.14 2.31
C PRO A 4 -7.95 -24.05 1.25
N PRO A 5 -7.89 -22.75 1.63
CA PRO A 5 -7.99 -21.68 0.66
C PRO A 5 -6.91 -21.92 -0.41
N GLN A 6 -7.36 -22.12 -1.65
CA GLN A 6 -6.46 -22.25 -2.78
C GLN A 6 -5.77 -20.89 -2.92
N ASN A 7 -4.54 -20.79 -2.43
CA ASN A 7 -3.72 -19.59 -2.62
C ASN A 7 -3.55 -19.45 -4.14
N ASN A 8 -4.28 -18.52 -4.75
CA ASN A 8 -4.26 -18.35 -6.19
C ASN A 8 -2.98 -17.58 -6.52
N PRO A 9 -1.93 -18.23 -7.07
CA PRO A 9 -0.62 -17.60 -7.27
C PRO A 9 -0.69 -16.34 -8.13
N LEU A 10 -1.71 -16.23 -8.98
CA LEU A 10 -1.99 -15.03 -9.78
C LEU A 10 -2.36 -13.82 -8.92
N ILE A 11 -3.13 -14.01 -7.85
CA ILE A 11 -3.54 -12.92 -6.95
C ILE A 11 -2.32 -12.34 -6.24
N GLU A 12 -1.39 -13.21 -5.81
CA GLU A 12 -0.16 -12.80 -5.15
C GLU A 12 0.76 -12.05 -6.12
N SER A 13 0.99 -12.59 -7.31
CA SER A 13 1.81 -11.93 -8.33
C SER A 13 1.23 -10.59 -8.79
N ASP A 14 -0.09 -10.50 -8.95
CA ASP A 14 -0.77 -9.26 -9.35
C ASP A 14 -0.68 -8.19 -8.25
N ALA A 15 -0.77 -8.62 -6.97
CA ALA A 15 -0.62 -7.72 -5.83
C ALA A 15 0.81 -7.14 -5.76
N ASP A 16 1.83 -7.97 -6.01
CA ASP A 16 3.23 -7.54 -6.05
C ASP A 16 3.49 -6.60 -7.23
N LEU A 17 3.00 -6.93 -8.42
CA LEU A 17 3.11 -6.07 -9.59
C LEU A 17 2.45 -4.70 -9.34
N ALA A 18 1.29 -4.68 -8.69
CA ALA A 18 0.62 -3.45 -8.32
C ALA A 18 1.44 -2.61 -7.32
N ARG A 19 2.20 -3.22 -6.40
CA ARG A 19 3.09 -2.48 -5.47
C ARG A 19 4.24 -1.83 -6.23
N VAL A 20 4.91 -2.59 -7.09
CA VAL A 20 6.02 -2.08 -7.91
C VAL A 20 5.57 -0.95 -8.83
N THR A 21 4.38 -1.08 -9.43
CA THR A 21 3.81 -0.04 -10.29
C THR A 21 3.53 1.25 -9.51
N GLU A 22 2.99 1.14 -8.28
CA GLU A 22 2.76 2.30 -7.42
C GLU A 22 4.07 3.00 -7.04
N ASP A 23 5.10 2.24 -6.68
CA ASP A 23 6.42 2.80 -6.34
C ASP A 23 7.09 3.46 -7.55
N LEU A 24 6.96 2.87 -8.74
CA LEU A 24 7.45 3.47 -9.98
C LEU A 24 6.73 4.79 -10.29
N VAL A 25 5.40 4.82 -10.19
CA VAL A 25 4.63 6.07 -10.40
C VAL A 25 5.06 7.14 -9.40
N ASN A 26 5.19 6.79 -8.12
CA ASN A 26 5.66 7.73 -7.09
C ASN A 26 7.07 8.26 -7.40
N LEU A 27 7.97 7.40 -7.86
CA LEU A 27 9.33 7.80 -8.25
C LEU A 27 9.32 8.77 -9.43
N LEU A 28 8.51 8.50 -10.46
CA LEU A 28 8.40 9.37 -11.63
C LEU A 28 7.80 10.74 -11.28
N VAL A 29 6.79 10.78 -10.41
CA VAL A 29 6.21 12.02 -9.90
C VAL A 29 7.22 12.80 -9.06
N GLN A 30 7.93 12.15 -8.14
CA GLN A 30 8.95 12.79 -7.31
C GLN A 30 10.11 13.38 -8.13
N LYS A 31 10.50 12.70 -9.22
CA LYS A 31 11.52 13.20 -10.15
C LYS A 31 11.00 14.29 -11.10
N GLY A 32 9.70 14.60 -11.07
CA GLY A 32 9.07 15.55 -11.99
C GLY A 32 9.04 15.06 -13.44
N VAL A 33 9.16 13.75 -13.68
CA VAL A 33 9.10 13.15 -15.02
C VAL A 33 7.66 13.14 -15.55
N ILE A 34 6.69 12.93 -14.66
CA ILE A 34 5.26 13.06 -14.92
C ILE A 34 4.61 13.87 -13.80
N LEU A 35 3.50 14.55 -14.09
CA LEU A 35 2.63 15.08 -13.06
C LEU A 35 1.60 14.02 -12.67
N PHE A 36 1.20 14.02 -11.39
CA PHE A 36 0.12 13.13 -10.94
C PHE A 36 -1.18 13.36 -11.73
N THR A 37 -1.43 14.60 -12.15
CA THR A 37 -2.58 15.01 -12.97
C THR A 37 -2.56 14.48 -14.40
N ASP A 38 -1.41 13.97 -14.88
CA ASP A 38 -1.28 13.38 -16.21
C ASP A 38 -1.88 11.97 -16.27
N LEU A 39 -2.14 11.35 -15.12
CA LEU A 39 -2.75 10.02 -15.02
C LEU A 39 -4.27 10.09 -15.25
N PRO A 40 -4.90 9.06 -15.81
CA PRO A 40 -6.36 8.99 -15.92
C PRO A 40 -7.04 9.13 -14.54
N PRO A 41 -8.25 9.73 -14.44
CA PRO A 41 -8.94 9.94 -13.17
C PRO A 41 -9.10 8.65 -12.34
N GLY A 42 -9.36 7.52 -13.01
CA GLY A 42 -9.47 6.22 -12.35
C GLY A 42 -8.15 5.72 -11.74
N ALA A 43 -7.00 6.06 -12.35
CA ALA A 43 -5.69 5.74 -11.81
C ALA A 43 -5.34 6.64 -10.62
N GLN A 44 -5.65 7.94 -10.72
CA GLN A 44 -5.48 8.89 -9.61
C GLN A 44 -6.25 8.45 -8.37
N ALA A 45 -7.54 8.13 -8.51
CA ALA A 45 -8.38 7.69 -7.41
C ALA A 45 -7.86 6.41 -6.73
N LYS A 46 -7.39 5.43 -7.53
CA LYS A 46 -6.84 4.18 -7.00
C LYS A 46 -5.54 4.40 -6.22
N LEU A 47 -4.65 5.25 -6.73
CA LEU A 47 -3.39 5.58 -6.05
C LEU A 47 -3.65 6.29 -4.72
N LEU A 48 -4.59 7.25 -4.69
CA LEU A 48 -4.99 7.94 -3.46
C LEU A 48 -5.59 6.98 -2.43
N ALA A 49 -6.53 6.12 -2.83
CA ALA A 49 -7.15 5.15 -1.93
C ALA A 49 -6.11 4.19 -1.31
N ARG A 50 -5.11 3.80 -2.10
CA ARG A 50 -4.05 2.88 -1.63
C ARG A 50 -3.07 3.58 -0.69
N GLN A 51 -2.70 4.82 -0.97
CA GLN A 51 -1.91 5.65 -0.04
C GLN A 51 -2.63 5.83 1.30
N GLN A 52 -3.93 6.11 1.29
CA GLN A 52 -4.74 6.22 2.52
C GLN A 52 -4.78 4.89 3.29
N THR A 53 -4.94 3.77 2.59
CA THR A 53 -4.93 2.44 3.21
C THR A 53 -3.59 2.15 3.89
N ARG A 54 -2.46 2.50 3.25
CA ARG A 54 -1.13 2.37 3.85
C ARG A 54 -0.95 3.29 5.05
N ALA A 55 -1.37 4.56 4.94
CA ALA A 55 -1.29 5.51 6.05
C ALA A 55 -2.08 5.03 7.27
N ASN A 56 -3.29 4.51 7.05
CA ASN A 56 -4.13 3.96 8.11
C ASN A 56 -3.51 2.71 8.76
N MET A 57 -2.90 1.83 7.97
CA MET A 57 -2.21 0.64 8.47
C MET A 57 -0.98 1.01 9.29
N VAL A 58 -0.15 1.95 8.80
CA VAL A 58 1.02 2.45 9.53
C VAL A 58 0.60 3.14 10.83
N ASN A 59 -0.47 3.94 10.81
CA ASN A 59 -0.99 4.58 12.00
C ASN A 59 -1.52 3.56 13.02
N SER A 60 -2.24 2.53 12.58
CA SER A 60 -2.69 1.44 13.44
C SER A 60 -1.53 0.66 14.06
N LEU A 61 -0.45 0.43 13.30
CA LEU A 61 0.75 -0.24 13.80
C LEU A 61 1.52 0.64 14.80
N LYS A 62 1.55 1.96 14.58
CA LYS A 62 2.16 2.91 15.52
C LYS A 62 1.42 2.93 16.86
N LEU A 63 0.08 2.99 16.83
CA LEU A 63 -0.74 2.95 18.04
C LEU A 63 -0.55 1.65 18.85
N LEU A 64 -0.30 0.53 18.17
CA LEU A 64 -0.01 -0.76 18.84
C LEU A 64 1.42 -0.83 19.42
N GLY A 65 2.34 0.03 18.96
CA GLY A 65 3.72 0.10 19.46
C GLY A 65 3.92 1.04 20.65
N GLU A 66 2.96 1.93 20.92
CA GLU A 66 3.01 2.89 22.04
C GLU A 66 2.59 2.26 23.39
N ASP A 67 1.92 1.10 23.38
CA ASP A 67 1.48 0.38 24.60
C ASP A 67 2.55 -0.56 25.20
N SER A 68 3.81 -0.54 24.71
CA SER A 68 4.89 -1.44 25.16
C SER A 68 6.01 -0.77 25.98
N GLU A 69 5.86 0.50 26.38
CA GLU A 69 6.85 1.21 27.23
C GLU A 69 6.31 1.57 28.62
N ASP A 70 5.55 0.68 29.26
CA ASP A 70 5.19 0.82 30.67
C ASP A 70 5.50 -0.48 31.44
N GLY A 71 6.73 -0.57 31.96
CA GLY A 71 7.13 -1.68 32.83
C GLY A 71 8.62 -1.98 32.94
N LEU A 72 9.44 -1.01 33.38
CA LEU A 72 10.51 -1.22 34.38
C LEU A 72 11.20 0.12 34.73
N ILE A 73 10.81 0.72 35.85
CA ILE A 73 11.71 1.47 36.73
C ILE A 73 11.54 0.88 38.13
#